data_AF-A0ABD3PJ07-F1
#
_entry.id   AF-A0ABD3PJ07-F1
#
_cell.length_a   1.000
_cell.length_b   1.000
_cell.length_c   1.000
_cell.angle_alpha   90.00
_cell.angle_beta   90.00
_cell.angle_gamma   90.00
#
_symmetry.space_group_name_H-M   'P 1'
#
loop_
_entity.id
_entity.type
_entity.pdbx_description
1 polymer ?
#
loop_
_entity_poly.entity_id
_entity_poly.type
_entity_poly.pdbx_seq_one_letter_code
_entity_poly.pdbx_strand_id
1 'polypeptide(L)'
;MAKDGSSSKNQQVSTNTTESADLLLLLPQLYTFQKPRQKRSATRRLRKPRYYWQSHENLRRELHLFWEELNVRVDPDRPPPIPSEHLLNHFDRNDLRWGITQMGGRDNVSHMLGGAKIIPGKWIEAIELDEVKKLLPLINQHGPKKRSNASLQHIHQNATDIVTSVPSVPSAKHNNSAGTQAKEFWSKDKVIKELYLSVEAIATCTILSDLTLLDVCMSRYQYLESYRENKQRPAVWMPRLAELKDSHSKLFNACSRFKTLSYMLTLYSSFSSSDEFDNREIHSVAGLVPFREWRYFESQLQLFVELEFYLNLYHNNSEEFFPDPAVVLMHGHKQLHDLIRIHGGKTMLAQKFDMKCAWNTCDADVDNKSISNPTSPIPHRDISNPSRYLSWGHFSVRFAIQLLQFIRSQYLLLNPPLSSTHISMPSESDLLRCGQDNLAAQVERYGGYENVARKLGLHFFDEKSQQMEERSFKAAKLLWKNRHGSTLLSNSRDENTSRLKRKGLAWDEDLVVGELLAYVQVNMTKRSLPSNVMPRFHHLDEDDRSDLKRAISKFGGVKFIANKANLIHAKCLKLD
;
A
#
# COMPACT_ATOMS: atom_id res chain seq x y z
N MET A 1 -54.08 54.11 0.66
CA MET A 1 -52.66 54.40 0.33
C MET A 1 -51.86 54.40 1.62
N ALA A 2 -51.11 53.34 1.88
CA ALA A 2 -49.92 53.32 2.74
C ALA A 2 -49.20 52.00 2.45
N LYS A 3 -47.90 52.09 2.12
CA LYS A 3 -47.05 51.00 1.66
C LYS A 3 -46.45 50.27 2.85
N ASP A 4 -46.64 48.96 2.94
CA ASP A 4 -45.84 48.08 3.80
C ASP A 4 -44.60 47.61 3.03
N GLY A 5 -43.43 48.00 3.52
CA GLY A 5 -42.11 47.61 3.03
C GLY A 5 -41.57 46.42 3.82
N SER A 6 -41.65 45.23 3.23
CA SER A 6 -40.95 44.02 3.70
C SER A 6 -39.52 44.00 3.15
N SER A 7 -38.54 44.31 4.01
CA SER A 7 -37.10 44.19 3.72
C SER A 7 -36.64 42.76 3.95
N SER A 8 -36.54 41.98 2.87
CA SER A 8 -35.85 40.68 2.86
C SER A 8 -34.35 40.89 2.73
N LYS A 9 -33.61 40.60 3.82
CA LYS A 9 -32.14 40.49 3.80
C LYS A 9 -31.75 39.21 3.05
N ASN A 10 -31.32 39.37 1.78
CA ASN A 10 -30.55 38.36 1.07
C ASN A 10 -29.13 38.33 1.64
N GLN A 11 -28.80 37.31 2.44
CA GLN A 11 -27.42 36.97 2.76
C GLN A 11 -26.81 36.25 1.54
N GLN A 12 -25.92 36.95 0.84
CA GLN A 12 -25.03 36.36 -0.15
C GLN A 12 -24.01 35.45 0.56
N VAL A 13 -24.14 34.14 0.35
CA VAL A 13 -23.10 33.15 0.65
C VAL A 13 -22.21 33.05 -0.59
N SER A 14 -21.07 33.75 -0.57
CA SER A 14 -20.06 33.70 -1.65
C SER A 14 -18.65 33.61 -1.07
N THR A 15 -18.11 32.40 -0.85
CA THR A 15 -16.65 32.19 -0.65
C THR A 15 -16.08 30.80 -0.98
N ASN A 16 -16.84 29.77 -1.38
CA ASN A 16 -16.29 28.38 -1.38
C ASN A 16 -15.78 27.83 -2.72
N THR A 17 -15.75 28.61 -3.81
CA THR A 17 -15.45 28.06 -5.15
C THR A 17 -13.97 27.72 -5.37
N THR A 18 -13.04 28.38 -4.68
CA THR A 18 -11.59 28.22 -4.93
C THR A 18 -11.04 26.87 -4.44
N GLU A 19 -11.56 26.34 -3.33
CA GLU A 19 -11.03 25.12 -2.72
C GLU A 19 -11.38 23.85 -3.50
N SER A 20 -12.50 23.85 -4.23
CA SER A 20 -12.89 22.70 -5.07
C SER A 20 -11.96 22.51 -6.27
N ALA A 21 -11.26 23.56 -6.70
CA ALA A 21 -10.34 23.49 -7.84
C ALA A 21 -9.07 22.68 -7.49
N ASP A 22 -8.58 22.78 -6.26
CA ASP A 22 -7.36 22.09 -5.83
C ASP A 22 -7.54 20.57 -5.76
N LEU A 23 -8.74 20.10 -5.39
CA LEU A 23 -9.06 18.66 -5.38
C LEU A 23 -9.04 18.05 -6.79
N LEU A 24 -9.49 18.81 -7.79
CA LEU A 24 -9.46 18.36 -9.18
C LEU A 24 -8.04 18.24 -9.73
N LEU A 25 -7.09 19.01 -9.22
CA LEU A 25 -5.67 18.91 -9.59
C LEU A 25 -5.00 17.66 -8.98
N LEU A 26 -5.51 17.17 -7.85
CA LEU A 26 -4.98 15.99 -7.17
C LEU A 26 -5.43 14.68 -7.82
N LEU A 27 -6.65 14.60 -8.33
CA LEU A 27 -7.20 13.39 -8.92
C LEU A 27 -6.30 12.78 -10.02
N PRO A 28 -5.81 13.55 -11.03
CA PRO A 28 -4.85 13.06 -12.02
C PRO A 28 -3.60 12.40 -11.42
N GLN A 29 -3.06 12.97 -10.33
CA GLN A 29 -1.87 12.44 -9.67
C GLN A 29 -2.15 11.07 -9.02
N LEU A 30 -3.34 10.91 -8.44
CA LEU A 30 -3.78 9.69 -7.75
C LEU A 30 -4.14 8.55 -8.72
N TYR A 31 -4.64 8.87 -9.93
CA TYR A 31 -5.00 7.85 -10.93
C TYR A 31 -3.79 7.05 -11.46
N THR A 32 -2.56 7.57 -11.34
CA THR A 32 -1.35 6.94 -11.90
C THR A 32 -0.98 5.60 -11.25
N PHE A 33 -1.61 5.22 -10.13
CA PHE A 33 -1.28 4.00 -9.38
C PHE A 33 -2.13 2.78 -9.76
N GLN A 34 -3.15 2.95 -10.59
CA GLN A 34 -4.07 1.87 -10.92
C GLN A 34 -3.81 1.35 -12.33
N LYS A 35 -3.14 0.19 -12.44
CA LYS A 35 -3.29 -0.61 -13.67
C LYS A 35 -4.80 -0.87 -13.83
N PRO A 36 -5.37 -0.66 -15.03
CA PRO A 36 -6.76 -0.97 -15.27
C PRO A 36 -7.01 -2.39 -14.79
N ARG A 37 -8.05 -2.56 -13.98
CA ARG A 37 -8.38 -3.86 -13.41
C ARG A 37 -8.41 -4.85 -14.57
N GLN A 38 -7.63 -5.93 -14.47
CA GLN A 38 -7.76 -7.02 -15.42
C GLN A 38 -9.23 -7.39 -15.42
N LYS A 39 -9.91 -7.16 -16.56
CA LYS A 39 -11.31 -7.52 -16.72
C LYS A 39 -11.36 -9.00 -16.36
N ARG A 40 -11.99 -9.32 -15.23
CA ARG A 40 -12.25 -10.72 -14.90
C ARG A 40 -13.07 -11.21 -16.07
N SER A 41 -12.52 -12.12 -16.87
CA SER A 41 -13.26 -12.71 -17.98
C SER A 41 -14.60 -13.14 -17.43
N ALA A 42 -15.68 -12.63 -18.02
CA ALA A 42 -17.02 -13.05 -17.64
C ALA A 42 -17.01 -14.58 -17.64
N THR A 43 -17.40 -15.18 -16.52
CA THR A 43 -17.47 -16.63 -16.44
C THR A 43 -18.44 -17.06 -17.52
N ARG A 44 -17.93 -17.70 -18.58
CA ARG A 44 -18.74 -18.12 -19.74
C ARG A 44 -19.84 -19.10 -19.34
N ARG A 45 -19.71 -19.75 -18.16
CA ARG A 45 -20.68 -20.70 -17.61
C ARG A 45 -21.42 -20.09 -16.43
N LEU A 46 -22.72 -20.39 -16.35
CA LEU A 46 -23.57 -20.05 -15.22
C LEU A 46 -23.02 -20.66 -13.93
N ARG A 47 -23.06 -19.89 -12.84
CA ARG A 47 -22.69 -20.41 -11.52
C ARG A 47 -23.69 -21.48 -11.10
N LYS A 48 -23.18 -22.63 -10.67
CA LYS A 48 -24.01 -23.70 -10.12
C LYS A 48 -24.58 -23.28 -8.75
N PRO A 49 -25.78 -23.77 -8.34
CA PRO A 49 -26.38 -23.45 -7.05
C PRO A 49 -25.48 -23.77 -5.86
N ARG A 50 -25.75 -23.12 -4.71
CA ARG A 50 -25.09 -23.48 -3.44
C ARG A 50 -25.36 -24.95 -3.15
N TYR A 51 -24.33 -25.69 -2.71
CA TYR A 51 -24.38 -27.14 -2.45
C TYR A 51 -24.52 -28.07 -3.67
N TYR A 52 -24.56 -27.55 -4.90
CA TYR A 52 -24.64 -28.38 -6.11
C TYR A 52 -23.56 -29.47 -6.15
N TRP A 53 -22.35 -29.11 -5.75
CA TRP A 53 -21.17 -29.97 -5.74
C TRP A 53 -21.08 -30.92 -4.54
N GLN A 54 -22.06 -30.92 -3.62
CA GLN A 54 -22.15 -31.91 -2.53
C GLN A 54 -22.83 -33.22 -2.97
N SER A 55 -23.43 -33.26 -4.16
CA SER A 55 -23.98 -34.48 -4.75
C SER A 55 -22.97 -35.10 -5.71
N HIS A 56 -22.59 -36.36 -5.46
CA HIS A 56 -21.70 -37.11 -6.35
C HIS A 56 -22.34 -37.38 -7.72
N GLU A 57 -23.67 -37.51 -7.79
CA GLU A 57 -24.41 -37.64 -9.05
C GLU A 57 -24.31 -36.39 -9.92
N ASN A 58 -24.35 -35.20 -9.30
CA ASN A 58 -24.13 -33.95 -10.03
C ASN A 58 -22.70 -33.89 -10.58
N LEU A 59 -21.70 -34.29 -9.78
CA LEU A 59 -20.32 -34.34 -10.23
C LEU A 59 -20.13 -35.36 -11.37
N ARG A 60 -20.73 -36.56 -11.25
CA ARG A 60 -20.74 -37.60 -12.29
C ARG A 60 -21.31 -37.06 -13.60
N ARG A 61 -22.49 -36.41 -13.55
CA ARG A 61 -23.13 -35.79 -14.72
C ARG A 61 -22.23 -34.74 -15.37
N GLU A 62 -21.63 -33.84 -14.59
CA GLU A 62 -20.75 -32.80 -15.13
C GLU A 62 -19.47 -33.37 -15.73
N LEU A 63 -18.95 -34.49 -15.22
CA LEU A 63 -17.82 -35.21 -15.80
C LEU A 63 -18.19 -35.87 -17.14
N HIS A 64 -19.37 -36.49 -17.26
CA HIS A 64 -19.84 -36.99 -18.56
C HIS A 64 -20.03 -35.85 -19.56
N LEU A 65 -20.69 -34.76 -19.16
CA LEU A 65 -20.86 -33.57 -20.00
C LEU A 65 -19.52 -32.98 -20.44
N PHE A 66 -18.51 -32.99 -19.57
CA PHE A 66 -17.16 -32.55 -19.94
C PHE A 66 -16.55 -33.39 -21.06
N TRP A 67 -16.65 -34.72 -20.99
CA TRP A 67 -16.13 -35.59 -22.04
C TRP A 67 -16.95 -35.52 -23.33
N GLU A 68 -18.26 -35.41 -23.21
CA GLU A 68 -19.18 -35.23 -24.34
C GLU A 68 -18.94 -33.92 -25.09
N GLU A 69 -18.76 -32.79 -24.38
CA GLU A 69 -18.39 -31.49 -24.95
C GLU A 69 -17.08 -31.55 -25.77
N LEU A 70 -16.19 -32.49 -25.43
CA LEU A 70 -14.93 -32.72 -26.12
C LEU A 70 -15.01 -33.82 -27.19
N ASN A 71 -16.22 -34.29 -27.51
CA ASN A 71 -16.49 -35.40 -28.43
C ASN A 71 -15.79 -36.72 -28.05
N VAL A 72 -15.51 -36.93 -26.76
CA VAL A 72 -14.97 -38.19 -26.24
C VAL A 72 -16.13 -39.02 -25.71
N ARG A 73 -16.55 -40.04 -26.47
CA ARG A 73 -17.60 -40.96 -26.03
C ARG A 73 -17.13 -41.78 -24.84
N VAL A 74 -17.79 -41.57 -23.70
CA VAL A 74 -17.67 -42.38 -22.48
C VAL A 74 -18.96 -43.17 -22.34
N ASP A 75 -18.82 -44.46 -22.10
CA ASP A 75 -19.95 -45.36 -21.85
C ASP A 75 -20.77 -44.84 -20.64
N PRO A 76 -22.08 -44.55 -20.78
CA PRO A 76 -22.90 -44.00 -19.70
C PRO A 76 -22.99 -44.95 -18.49
N ASP A 77 -22.86 -46.26 -18.71
CA ASP A 77 -22.95 -47.26 -17.65
C ASP A 77 -21.65 -47.33 -16.83
N ARG A 78 -20.54 -46.83 -17.37
CA ARG A 78 -19.25 -46.79 -16.68
C ARG A 78 -19.01 -45.42 -16.05
N PRO A 79 -18.29 -45.37 -14.91
CA PRO A 79 -17.96 -44.10 -14.30
C PRO A 79 -16.98 -43.32 -15.20
N PRO A 80 -17.20 -42.00 -15.37
CA PRO A 80 -16.40 -41.22 -16.30
C PRO A 80 -14.98 -41.02 -15.77
N PRO A 81 -13.95 -41.06 -16.63
CA PRO A 81 -12.59 -40.85 -16.19
C PRO A 81 -12.42 -39.45 -15.61
N ILE A 82 -11.64 -39.34 -14.52
CA ILE A 82 -11.46 -38.08 -13.79
C ILE A 82 -10.30 -37.31 -14.43
N PRO A 83 -10.56 -36.16 -15.07
CA PRO A 83 -9.52 -35.38 -15.74
C PRO A 83 -8.50 -34.83 -14.74
N SER A 84 -7.26 -34.69 -15.22
CA SER A 84 -6.21 -34.03 -14.44
C SER A 84 -6.48 -32.53 -14.30
N GLU A 85 -5.92 -31.90 -13.28
CA GLU A 85 -6.02 -30.45 -13.08
C GLU A 85 -5.52 -29.66 -14.30
N HIS A 86 -4.48 -30.16 -14.98
CA HIS A 86 -3.96 -29.57 -16.22
C HIS A 86 -5.00 -29.55 -17.34
N LEU A 87 -5.73 -30.66 -17.55
CA LEU A 87 -6.80 -30.73 -18.55
C LEU A 87 -7.94 -29.77 -18.21
N LEU A 88 -8.40 -29.77 -16.95
CA LEU A 88 -9.46 -28.87 -16.50
C LEU A 88 -9.08 -27.39 -16.69
N ASN A 89 -7.82 -27.04 -16.42
CA ASN A 89 -7.31 -25.69 -16.64
C ASN A 89 -7.24 -25.31 -18.13
N HIS A 90 -6.84 -26.23 -19.00
CA HIS A 90 -6.75 -25.99 -20.45
C HIS A 90 -8.12 -25.64 -21.07
N PHE A 91 -9.15 -26.38 -20.66
CA PHE A 91 -10.53 -26.20 -21.10
C PHE A 91 -11.35 -25.24 -20.22
N ASP A 92 -10.70 -24.47 -19.34
CA ASP A 92 -11.32 -23.47 -18.47
C ASP A 92 -12.44 -24.02 -17.53
N ARG A 93 -12.42 -25.33 -17.22
CA ARG A 93 -13.37 -26.02 -16.33
C ARG A 93 -12.98 -25.90 -14.84
N ASN A 94 -12.82 -24.65 -14.40
CA ASN A 94 -12.52 -24.32 -13.00
C ASN A 94 -13.64 -24.76 -12.03
N ASP A 95 -14.87 -24.84 -12.53
CA ASP A 95 -16.06 -25.30 -11.83
C ASP A 95 -15.94 -26.78 -11.42
N LEU A 96 -15.58 -27.65 -12.36
CA LEU A 96 -15.31 -29.07 -12.09
C LEU A 96 -14.12 -29.27 -11.16
N ARG A 97 -13.05 -28.48 -11.32
CA ARG A 97 -11.89 -28.53 -10.40
C ARG A 97 -12.31 -28.25 -8.96
N TRP A 98 -13.15 -27.24 -8.77
CA TRP A 98 -13.72 -26.92 -7.46
C TRP A 98 -14.61 -28.05 -6.95
N GLY A 99 -15.48 -28.61 -7.79
CA GLY A 99 -16.34 -29.75 -7.45
C GLY A 99 -15.55 -30.97 -6.97
N ILE A 100 -14.49 -31.35 -7.69
CA ILE A 100 -13.58 -32.44 -7.30
C ILE A 100 -12.91 -32.14 -5.96
N THR A 101 -12.48 -30.90 -5.73
CA THR A 101 -11.82 -30.48 -4.49
C THR A 101 -12.78 -30.54 -3.30
N GLN A 102 -14.03 -30.09 -3.48
CA GLN A 102 -15.08 -30.18 -2.44
C GLN A 102 -15.39 -31.63 -2.06
N MET A 103 -15.21 -32.55 -3.00
CA MET A 103 -15.37 -33.99 -2.80
C MET A 103 -14.10 -34.67 -2.27
N GLY A 104 -13.15 -33.93 -1.69
CA GLY A 104 -11.94 -34.53 -1.09
C GLY A 104 -10.85 -34.91 -2.11
N GLY A 105 -10.93 -34.44 -3.35
CA GLY A 105 -9.90 -34.65 -4.37
C GLY A 105 -10.19 -35.82 -5.32
N ARG A 106 -9.30 -36.02 -6.31
CA ARG A 106 -9.51 -36.97 -7.41
C ARG A 106 -9.60 -38.43 -6.94
N ASP A 107 -8.81 -38.80 -5.94
CA ASP A 107 -8.79 -40.16 -5.39
C ASP A 107 -10.10 -40.50 -4.67
N ASN A 108 -10.61 -39.57 -3.86
CA ASN A 108 -11.90 -39.77 -3.19
C ASN A 108 -13.05 -39.79 -4.20
N VAL A 109 -13.04 -38.91 -5.21
CA VAL A 109 -14.03 -38.94 -6.29
C VAL A 109 -13.96 -40.26 -7.07
N SER A 110 -12.77 -40.80 -7.33
CA SER A 110 -12.61 -42.10 -7.99
C SER A 110 -13.31 -43.20 -7.19
N HIS A 111 -13.03 -43.25 -5.88
CA HIS A 111 -13.66 -44.21 -4.99
C HIS A 111 -15.18 -44.04 -4.94
N MET A 112 -15.68 -42.80 -4.76
CA MET A 112 -17.13 -42.50 -4.70
C MET A 112 -17.87 -42.87 -5.98
N LEU A 113 -17.22 -42.75 -7.15
CA LEU A 113 -17.79 -43.10 -8.44
C LEU A 113 -17.58 -44.58 -8.80
N GLY A 114 -17.24 -45.44 -7.84
CA GLY A 114 -17.08 -46.89 -8.07
C GLY A 114 -15.78 -47.26 -8.78
N GLY A 115 -14.67 -46.58 -8.45
CA GLY A 115 -13.35 -46.85 -9.00
C GLY A 115 -13.11 -46.18 -10.36
N ALA A 116 -13.62 -44.96 -10.55
CA ALA A 116 -13.43 -44.22 -11.80
C ALA A 116 -11.94 -44.03 -12.12
N LYS A 117 -11.54 -44.26 -13.36
CA LYS A 117 -10.15 -44.13 -13.82
C LYS A 117 -9.65 -42.69 -13.65
N ILE A 118 -8.52 -42.49 -12.98
CA ILE A 118 -7.91 -41.16 -12.78
C ILE A 118 -6.90 -40.89 -13.90
N ILE A 119 -7.03 -39.75 -14.58
CA ILE A 119 -6.05 -39.32 -15.57
C ILE A 119 -4.82 -38.75 -14.86
N PRO A 120 -3.60 -39.25 -15.14
CA PRO A 120 -2.39 -38.81 -14.47
C PRO A 120 -2.10 -37.34 -14.75
N GLY A 121 -1.42 -36.69 -13.80
CA GLY A 121 -1.07 -35.27 -13.90
C GLY A 121 0.04 -34.99 -14.91
N LYS A 122 0.94 -35.96 -15.12
CA LYS A 122 2.05 -35.86 -16.07
C LYS A 122 1.52 -36.10 -17.49
N TRP A 123 1.79 -35.15 -18.38
CA TRP A 123 1.27 -35.17 -19.74
C TRP A 123 1.69 -36.41 -20.53
N ILE A 124 2.93 -36.88 -20.34
CA ILE A 124 3.49 -38.06 -21.03
C ILE A 124 2.66 -39.31 -20.70
N GLU A 125 2.38 -39.55 -19.43
CA GLU A 125 1.56 -40.69 -18.96
C GLU A 125 0.08 -40.52 -19.38
N ALA A 126 -0.42 -39.29 -19.40
CA ALA A 126 -1.81 -39.01 -19.77
C ALA A 126 -2.08 -39.32 -21.26
N ILE A 127 -1.12 -39.04 -22.14
CA ILE A 127 -1.22 -39.30 -23.59
C ILE A 127 -1.40 -40.79 -23.90
N GLU A 128 -0.95 -41.69 -23.04
CA GLU A 128 -1.10 -43.13 -23.27
C GLU A 128 -2.56 -43.60 -23.16
N LEU A 129 -3.41 -42.83 -22.47
CA LEU A 129 -4.82 -43.12 -22.28
C LEU A 129 -5.65 -42.76 -23.52
N ASP A 130 -6.52 -43.68 -23.95
CA ASP A 130 -7.33 -43.53 -25.17
C ASP A 130 -8.23 -42.30 -25.15
N GLU A 131 -8.71 -41.90 -23.97
CA GLU A 131 -9.53 -40.70 -23.81
C GLU A 131 -8.75 -39.43 -24.12
N VAL A 132 -7.47 -39.37 -23.72
CA VAL A 132 -6.59 -38.21 -23.97
C VAL A 132 -6.06 -38.23 -25.40
N LYS A 133 -5.78 -39.39 -26.00
CA LYS A 133 -5.40 -39.50 -27.42
C LYS A 133 -6.43 -38.87 -28.34
N LYS A 134 -7.72 -39.07 -28.05
CA LYS A 134 -8.84 -38.45 -28.78
C LYS A 134 -8.88 -36.92 -28.65
N LEU A 135 -8.30 -36.36 -27.59
CA LEU A 135 -8.21 -34.92 -27.39
C LEU A 135 -7.03 -34.26 -28.11
N LEU A 136 -6.01 -35.02 -28.51
CA LEU A 136 -4.81 -34.47 -29.14
C LEU A 136 -5.10 -33.58 -30.36
N PRO A 137 -6.02 -33.92 -31.28
CA PRO A 137 -6.38 -33.03 -32.38
C PRO A 137 -6.92 -31.68 -31.91
N LEU A 138 -7.79 -31.68 -30.89
CA LEU A 138 -8.39 -30.46 -30.33
C LEU A 138 -7.35 -29.58 -29.62
N ILE A 139 -6.47 -30.21 -28.84
CA ILE A 139 -5.40 -29.52 -28.10
C ILE A 139 -4.38 -28.92 -29.07
N ASN A 140 -4.06 -29.64 -30.15
CA ASN A 140 -3.14 -29.15 -31.18
C ASN A 140 -3.77 -28.02 -32.02
N GLN A 141 -5.08 -28.10 -32.32
CA GLN A 141 -5.80 -27.02 -33.03
C GLN A 141 -5.88 -25.71 -32.23
N HIS A 142 -5.94 -25.79 -30.90
CA HIS A 142 -5.98 -24.60 -30.05
C HIS A 142 -4.59 -24.09 -29.64
N GLY A 143 -3.53 -24.80 -30.03
CA GLY A 143 -2.17 -24.60 -29.55
C GLY A 143 -2.10 -24.71 -28.01
N PRO A 144 -0.89 -24.76 -27.42
CA PRO A 144 -0.79 -24.34 -26.04
C PRO A 144 -1.32 -22.90 -26.02
N LYS A 145 -2.43 -22.65 -25.29
CA LYS A 145 -2.79 -21.31 -24.85
C LYS A 145 -1.58 -20.81 -24.04
N LYS A 146 -0.55 -20.29 -24.73
CA LYS A 146 0.37 -19.32 -24.14
C LYS A 146 -0.59 -18.32 -23.57
N ARG A 147 -0.65 -18.19 -22.23
CA ARG A 147 -1.33 -17.09 -21.59
C ARG A 147 -0.69 -15.85 -22.21
N SER A 148 -1.30 -15.34 -23.26
CA SER A 148 -0.80 -14.20 -23.97
C SER A 148 -0.99 -13.08 -22.98
N ASN A 149 0.11 -12.59 -22.45
CA ASN A 149 0.18 -11.24 -21.93
C ASN A 149 0.06 -10.29 -23.14
N ALA A 150 -1.07 -10.35 -23.86
CA ALA A 150 -1.35 -9.52 -25.01
C ALA A 150 -2.20 -8.34 -24.57
N SER A 151 -1.50 -7.30 -24.13
CA SER A 151 -1.86 -5.92 -24.42
C SER A 151 -0.56 -5.19 -24.69
N LEU A 152 -0.07 -5.35 -25.92
CA LEU A 152 0.90 -4.47 -26.60
C LEU A 152 1.08 -5.05 -28.02
N GLN A 153 0.25 -4.59 -28.95
CA GLN A 153 0.60 -4.58 -30.36
C GLN A 153 0.90 -3.14 -30.71
N HIS A 154 2.16 -2.86 -31.04
CA HIS A 154 2.54 -2.00 -32.15
C HIS A 154 4.04 -2.19 -32.43
N ILE A 155 4.37 -2.44 -33.70
CA ILE A 155 5.72 -2.39 -34.33
C ILE A 155 6.57 -3.66 -34.03
N HIS A 156 7.16 -4.43 -34.97
CA HIS A 156 7.57 -4.25 -36.36
C HIS A 156 7.44 -5.59 -37.14
N GLN A 157 7.18 -5.52 -38.45
CA GLN A 157 7.36 -6.61 -39.42
C GLN A 157 8.81 -6.65 -39.94
N ASN A 158 9.20 -7.83 -40.44
CA ASN A 158 10.32 -8.19 -41.33
C ASN A 158 11.57 -8.80 -40.68
N ALA A 159 11.76 -10.11 -40.88
CA ALA A 159 12.92 -10.66 -41.59
C ALA A 159 12.72 -12.16 -41.86
N THR A 160 13.01 -12.53 -43.09
CA THR A 160 12.89 -13.82 -43.78
C THR A 160 13.94 -14.85 -43.37
N ASP A 161 13.54 -16.12 -43.53
CA ASP A 161 14.27 -17.34 -43.89
C ASP A 161 15.80 -17.33 -43.93
N ILE A 162 16.41 -18.38 -43.36
CA ILE A 162 17.40 -19.23 -44.04
C ILE A 162 17.48 -20.61 -43.35
N VAL A 163 17.35 -21.62 -44.20
CA VAL A 163 17.54 -23.06 -43.98
C VAL A 163 19.03 -23.37 -43.88
N THR A 164 19.48 -24.15 -42.89
CA THR A 164 20.63 -25.05 -43.10
C THR A 164 20.58 -26.27 -42.17
N SER A 165 20.72 -27.42 -42.81
CA SER A 165 20.70 -28.81 -42.34
C SER A 165 22.03 -29.25 -41.68
N VAL A 166 22.11 -30.57 -41.41
CA VAL A 166 23.27 -31.47 -41.14
C VAL A 166 23.62 -31.73 -39.65
N PRO A 167 24.23 -32.88 -39.27
CA PRO A 167 23.64 -34.22 -39.15
C PRO A 167 23.76 -34.88 -37.76
N SER A 168 23.05 -36.01 -37.67
CA SER A 168 23.08 -37.11 -36.70
C SER A 168 24.44 -37.74 -36.34
N VAL A 169 24.64 -38.07 -35.05
CA VAL A 169 25.56 -39.13 -34.53
C VAL A 169 24.93 -39.72 -33.23
N PRO A 170 25.36 -40.89 -32.70
CA PRO A 170 24.46 -42.02 -32.50
C PRO A 170 24.11 -42.33 -31.03
N SER A 171 23.06 -43.13 -30.91
CA SER A 171 22.49 -43.72 -29.71
C SER A 171 23.51 -44.53 -28.89
N ALA A 172 23.66 -44.18 -27.61
CA ALA A 172 24.32 -45.00 -26.60
C ALA A 172 23.27 -45.76 -25.77
N LYS A 173 23.37 -47.09 -25.86
CA LYS A 173 22.60 -48.07 -25.07
C LYS A 173 22.92 -47.93 -23.59
N HIS A 174 21.91 -47.79 -22.74
CA HIS A 174 22.04 -48.11 -21.32
C HIS A 174 20.98 -49.14 -20.92
N ASN A 175 21.49 -50.27 -20.41
CA ASN A 175 20.73 -51.41 -19.91
C ASN A 175 20.03 -51.04 -18.61
N ASN A 176 18.72 -51.25 -18.57
CA ASN A 176 17.92 -51.26 -17.35
C ASN A 176 18.08 -52.63 -16.67
N SER A 177 18.67 -52.66 -15.47
CA SER A 177 18.48 -53.76 -14.53
C SER A 177 17.72 -53.24 -13.33
N ALA A 178 16.61 -53.92 -13.03
CA ALA A 178 15.67 -53.60 -11.98
C ALA A 178 16.28 -53.90 -10.61
N GLY A 179 16.27 -52.90 -9.72
CA GLY A 179 16.61 -53.04 -8.32
C GLY A 179 15.57 -52.30 -7.48
N THR A 180 14.71 -53.05 -6.81
CA THR A 180 13.71 -52.56 -5.85
C THR A 180 14.44 -51.90 -4.67
N GLN A 181 14.58 -50.57 -4.68
CA GLN A 181 15.14 -49.85 -3.54
C GLN A 181 14.08 -49.64 -2.46
N ALA A 182 14.29 -50.31 -1.33
CA ALA A 182 13.59 -50.05 -0.08
C ALA A 182 13.76 -48.58 0.32
N LYS A 183 12.70 -47.99 0.90
CA LYS A 183 12.70 -46.62 1.43
C LYS A 183 13.70 -46.52 2.57
N GLU A 184 14.90 -46.05 2.27
CA GLU A 184 15.95 -45.76 3.24
C GLU A 184 15.51 -44.54 4.07
N PHE A 185 15.23 -44.74 5.36
CA PHE A 185 15.01 -43.66 6.31
C PHE A 185 16.31 -42.88 6.48
N TRP A 186 16.22 -41.55 6.37
CA TRP A 186 17.39 -40.67 6.47
C TRP A 186 17.88 -40.65 7.91
N SER A 187 19.13 -41.09 8.13
CA SER A 187 19.77 -40.94 9.43
C SER A 187 20.07 -39.47 9.72
N LYS A 188 20.06 -39.09 11.00
CA LYS A 188 20.34 -37.72 11.48
C LYS A 188 21.65 -37.17 10.90
N ASP A 189 22.66 -38.02 10.73
CA ASP A 189 23.96 -37.64 10.18
C ASP A 189 23.93 -37.39 8.66
N LYS A 190 23.06 -38.09 7.91
CA LYS A 190 22.85 -37.85 6.47
C LYS A 190 22.13 -36.53 6.23
N VAL A 191 21.21 -36.16 7.12
CA VAL A 191 20.52 -34.85 7.11
C VAL A 191 21.50 -33.71 7.44
N ILE A 192 22.36 -33.88 8.44
CA ILE A 192 23.37 -32.88 8.81
C ILE A 192 24.39 -32.68 7.68
N LYS A 193 24.79 -33.75 7.00
CA LYS A 193 25.73 -33.69 5.87
C LYS A 193 25.14 -33.01 4.63
N GLU A 194 23.86 -33.24 4.33
CA GLU A 194 23.12 -32.52 3.28
C GLU A 194 22.85 -31.06 3.66
N LEU A 195 22.64 -30.74 4.94
CA LEU A 195 22.54 -29.36 5.43
C LEU A 195 23.87 -28.59 5.23
N TYR A 196 25.01 -29.22 5.48
CA TYR A 196 26.32 -28.61 5.19
C TYR A 196 26.55 -28.39 3.69
N LEU A 197 26.18 -29.36 2.85
CA LEU A 197 26.29 -29.24 1.39
C LEU A 197 25.31 -28.19 0.81
N SER A 198 24.13 -28.01 1.39
CA SER A 198 23.17 -26.99 0.97
C SER A 198 23.52 -25.58 1.47
N VAL A 199 24.21 -25.44 2.60
CA VAL A 199 24.84 -24.17 3.03
C VAL A 199 26.00 -23.80 2.10
N GLU A 200 26.80 -24.77 1.65
CA GLU A 200 27.84 -24.58 0.63
C GLU A 200 27.26 -24.26 -0.76
N ALA A 201 26.09 -24.85 -1.10
CA ALA A 201 25.33 -24.52 -2.31
C ALA A 201 24.71 -23.12 -2.26
N ILE A 202 24.32 -22.63 -1.08
CA ILE A 202 23.87 -21.25 -0.87
C ILE A 202 25.07 -20.29 -0.99
N ALA A 203 26.23 -20.65 -0.41
CA ALA A 203 27.47 -19.89 -0.53
C ALA A 203 27.96 -19.81 -1.98
N THR A 204 27.82 -20.87 -2.77
CA THR A 204 28.14 -20.87 -4.21
C THR A 204 27.07 -20.22 -5.09
N CYS A 205 25.80 -20.19 -4.67
CA CYS A 205 24.77 -19.38 -5.32
C CYS A 205 25.02 -17.86 -5.19
N THR A 206 25.68 -17.41 -4.10
CA THR A 206 26.19 -16.04 -3.96
C THR A 206 27.38 -15.74 -4.87
N ILE A 207 28.11 -16.76 -5.35
CA ILE A 207 29.30 -16.57 -6.20
C ILE A 207 28.93 -16.47 -7.70
N LEU A 208 27.74 -16.91 -8.12
CA LEU A 208 27.32 -16.88 -9.54
C LEU A 208 26.65 -15.57 -10.00
N SER A 209 26.61 -14.53 -9.16
CA SER A 209 26.28 -13.17 -9.59
C SER A 209 26.92 -12.16 -8.66
N ASP A 210 27.83 -11.34 -9.17
CA ASP A 210 28.68 -10.37 -8.45
C ASP A 210 27.94 -9.22 -7.71
N LEU A 211 26.66 -9.37 -7.37
CA LEU A 211 25.85 -8.34 -6.70
C LEU A 211 25.56 -8.75 -5.26
N THR A 212 26.19 -8.05 -4.32
CA THR A 212 25.85 -8.14 -2.90
C THR A 212 24.45 -7.58 -2.63
N LEU A 213 23.87 -7.90 -1.46
CA LEU A 213 22.61 -7.29 -1.03
C LEU A 213 22.69 -5.74 -1.01
N LEU A 214 23.86 -5.21 -0.68
CA LEU A 214 24.13 -3.77 -0.70
C LEU A 214 24.08 -3.21 -2.13
N ASP A 215 24.66 -3.91 -3.12
CA ASP A 215 24.61 -3.48 -4.52
C ASP A 215 23.18 -3.50 -5.08
N VAL A 216 22.37 -4.47 -4.64
CA VAL A 216 20.94 -4.53 -4.97
C VAL A 216 20.19 -3.34 -4.35
N CYS A 217 20.47 -2.99 -3.11
CA CYS A 217 19.88 -1.82 -2.46
C CYS A 217 20.32 -0.51 -3.15
N MET A 218 21.60 -0.34 -3.47
CA MET A 218 22.12 0.86 -4.13
C MET A 218 21.57 1.02 -5.56
N SER A 219 21.57 -0.06 -6.35
CA SER A 219 20.95 -0.06 -7.69
C SER A 219 19.46 0.28 -7.62
N ARG A 220 18.80 -0.10 -6.52
CA ARG A 220 17.39 0.21 -6.28
C ARG A 220 17.18 1.67 -5.88
N TYR A 221 18.08 2.28 -5.11
CA TYR A 221 17.98 3.71 -4.78
C TYR A 221 18.17 4.59 -6.01
N GLN A 222 19.13 4.26 -6.88
CA GLN A 222 19.32 4.96 -8.17
C GLN A 222 18.09 4.87 -9.06
N TYR A 223 17.47 3.68 -9.14
CA TYR A 223 16.19 3.52 -9.82
C TYR A 223 15.12 4.43 -9.23
N LEU A 224 15.04 4.52 -7.89
CA LEU A 224 14.02 5.30 -7.20
C LEU A 224 14.18 6.80 -7.35
N GLU A 225 15.40 7.32 -7.46
CA GLU A 225 15.64 8.73 -7.79
C GLU A 225 15.14 9.05 -9.20
N SER A 226 15.54 8.27 -10.21
CA SER A 226 15.04 8.43 -11.57
C SER A 226 13.51 8.27 -11.65
N TYR A 227 12.95 7.35 -10.87
CA TYR A 227 11.52 7.10 -10.84
C TYR A 227 10.74 8.23 -10.13
N ARG A 228 11.32 8.84 -9.09
CA ARG A 228 10.77 10.03 -8.41
C ARG A 228 10.67 11.19 -9.37
N GLU A 229 11.73 11.48 -10.12
CA GLU A 229 11.77 12.57 -11.10
C GLU A 229 10.75 12.35 -12.23
N ASN A 230 10.68 11.12 -12.77
CA ASN A 230 9.86 10.84 -13.94
C ASN A 230 8.38 10.57 -13.64
N LYS A 231 8.03 10.15 -12.42
CA LYS A 231 6.66 9.71 -12.07
C LYS A 231 6.06 10.43 -10.86
N GLN A 232 6.74 11.41 -10.27
CA GLN A 232 6.31 12.12 -9.04
C GLN A 232 5.98 11.16 -7.89
N ARG A 233 6.82 10.15 -7.69
CA ARG A 233 6.64 9.12 -6.67
C ARG A 233 7.69 9.25 -5.55
N PRO A 234 7.41 8.76 -4.33
CA PRO A 234 8.38 8.87 -3.25
C PRO A 234 9.61 8.03 -3.54
N ALA A 235 10.80 8.56 -3.23
CA ALA A 235 12.04 7.81 -3.32
C ALA A 235 12.11 6.65 -2.31
N VAL A 236 11.22 6.63 -1.32
CA VAL A 236 11.14 5.60 -0.28
C VAL A 236 10.16 4.48 -0.62
N TRP A 237 9.57 4.48 -1.80
CA TRP A 237 8.58 3.49 -2.20
C TRP A 237 9.21 2.24 -2.82
N MET A 238 8.73 1.05 -2.45
CA MET A 238 9.16 -0.19 -3.10
C MET A 238 8.39 -0.44 -4.41
N PRO A 239 9.06 -0.53 -5.57
CA PRO A 239 8.40 -0.82 -6.84
C PRO A 239 7.94 -2.27 -6.91
N ARG A 240 6.87 -2.52 -7.66
CA ARG A 240 6.50 -3.90 -8.02
C ARG A 240 7.64 -4.53 -8.79
N LEU A 241 7.96 -5.78 -8.49
CA LEU A 241 8.93 -6.55 -9.28
C LEU A 241 8.58 -6.54 -10.77
N ALA A 242 7.29 -6.64 -11.11
CA ALA A 242 6.85 -6.60 -12.50
C ALA A 242 7.18 -5.27 -13.23
N GLU A 243 7.35 -4.15 -12.52
CA GLU A 243 7.73 -2.87 -13.13
C GLU A 243 9.24 -2.79 -13.41
N LEU A 244 10.03 -3.53 -12.64
CA LEU A 244 11.48 -3.67 -12.87
C LEU A 244 11.79 -4.58 -14.06
N LYS A 245 10.86 -5.47 -14.43
CA LYS A 245 11.11 -6.49 -15.47
C LYS A 245 11.47 -5.87 -16.82
N ASP A 246 10.79 -4.79 -17.21
CA ASP A 246 10.91 -4.23 -18.56
C ASP A 246 12.10 -3.27 -18.70
N SER A 247 12.49 -2.58 -17.62
CA SER A 247 13.53 -1.54 -17.65
C SER A 247 14.82 -1.92 -16.90
N HIS A 248 14.74 -2.83 -15.93
CA HIS A 248 15.82 -3.14 -14.99
C HIS A 248 15.89 -4.66 -14.71
N SER A 249 16.01 -5.46 -15.78
CA SER A 249 15.97 -6.93 -15.72
C SER A 249 16.99 -7.55 -14.75
N LYS A 250 18.19 -6.97 -14.63
CA LYS A 250 19.22 -7.38 -13.64
C LYS A 250 18.73 -7.20 -12.21
N LEU A 251 18.20 -6.03 -11.87
CA LEU A 251 17.64 -5.75 -10.54
C LEU A 251 16.40 -6.60 -10.25
N PHE A 252 15.56 -6.84 -11.26
CA PHE A 252 14.42 -7.76 -11.17
C PHE A 252 14.86 -9.19 -10.82
N ASN A 253 15.87 -9.71 -11.52
CA ASN A 253 16.40 -11.05 -11.28
C ASN A 253 17.00 -11.14 -9.87
N ALA A 254 17.78 -10.14 -9.46
CA ALA A 254 18.36 -10.08 -8.12
C ALA A 254 17.27 -10.07 -7.03
N CYS A 255 16.30 -9.16 -7.11
CA CYS A 255 15.19 -9.09 -6.16
C CYS A 255 14.36 -10.39 -6.12
N SER A 256 14.17 -11.05 -7.26
CA SER A 256 13.43 -12.32 -7.34
C SER A 256 14.18 -13.45 -6.64
N ARG A 257 15.51 -13.50 -6.75
CA ARG A 257 16.34 -14.48 -6.03
C ARG A 257 16.28 -14.28 -4.52
N PHE A 258 16.40 -13.04 -4.04
CA PHE A 258 16.28 -12.74 -2.62
C PHE A 258 14.89 -13.05 -2.04
N LYS A 259 13.82 -12.91 -2.84
CA LYS A 259 12.47 -13.29 -2.41
C LYS A 259 12.35 -14.81 -2.19
N THR A 260 12.95 -15.60 -3.08
CA THR A 260 12.99 -17.06 -2.94
C THR A 260 13.81 -17.48 -1.72
N LEU A 261 14.93 -16.81 -1.45
CA LEU A 261 15.76 -17.08 -0.27
C LEU A 261 15.02 -16.77 1.04
N SER A 262 14.32 -15.64 1.12
CA SER A 262 13.49 -15.31 2.29
C SER A 262 12.42 -16.38 2.54
N TYR A 263 11.70 -16.82 1.50
CA TYR A 263 10.68 -17.87 1.63
C TYR A 263 11.27 -19.24 2.02
N MET A 264 12.44 -19.59 1.49
CA MET A 264 13.17 -20.81 1.87
C MET A 264 13.59 -20.77 3.34
N LEU A 265 14.16 -19.65 3.79
CA LEU A 265 14.56 -19.46 5.20
C LEU A 265 13.35 -19.53 6.15
N THR A 266 12.19 -18.97 5.77
CA THR A 266 10.96 -19.08 6.57
C THR A 266 10.47 -20.53 6.71
N LEU A 267 10.54 -21.33 5.63
CA LEU A 267 10.15 -22.74 5.67
C LEU A 267 11.09 -23.60 6.53
N TYR A 268 12.39 -23.32 6.50
CA TYR A 268 13.38 -24.06 7.31
C TYR A 268 13.41 -23.60 8.77
N SER A 269 13.12 -22.33 9.06
CA SER A 269 13.05 -21.78 10.43
C SER A 269 11.84 -22.29 11.23
N SER A 270 10.91 -23.01 10.61
CA SER A 270 9.75 -23.62 11.30
C SER A 270 10.13 -24.80 12.21
N PHE A 271 11.39 -25.24 12.20
CA PHE A 271 11.89 -26.38 12.98
C PHE A 271 12.86 -26.04 14.13
N SER A 272 13.23 -24.76 14.33
CA SER A 272 14.10 -24.36 15.45
C SER A 272 13.41 -23.33 16.33
N SER A 273 13.02 -23.76 17.53
CA SER A 273 12.32 -22.96 18.55
C SER A 273 13.25 -22.03 19.35
N SER A 274 14.27 -21.45 18.72
CA SER A 274 15.13 -20.46 19.35
C SER A 274 15.15 -19.19 18.51
N ASP A 275 14.63 -18.15 19.14
CA ASP A 275 14.25 -16.82 18.64
C ASP A 275 15.25 -16.10 17.72
N GLU A 276 14.67 -15.18 16.93
CA GLU A 276 15.23 -13.89 16.49
C GLU A 276 16.02 -13.75 15.18
N PHE A 277 16.13 -14.77 14.30
CA PHE A 277 16.41 -14.47 12.88
C PHE A 277 15.14 -14.07 12.15
N ASP A 278 14.72 -12.86 12.49
CA ASP A 278 13.56 -12.14 12.03
C ASP A 278 13.48 -12.17 10.49
N ASN A 279 12.34 -12.66 9.97
CA ASN A 279 12.01 -12.75 8.55
C ASN A 279 11.83 -11.34 7.96
N ARG A 280 12.90 -10.53 7.96
CA ARG A 280 12.87 -9.16 7.44
C ARG A 280 12.71 -9.24 5.94
N GLU A 281 11.49 -8.96 5.49
CA GLU A 281 11.19 -8.80 4.08
C GLU A 281 12.17 -7.76 3.49
N ILE A 282 12.62 -7.97 2.25
CA ILE A 282 13.68 -7.16 1.58
C ILE A 282 13.50 -5.65 1.74
N HIS A 283 12.25 -5.17 1.80
CA HIS A 283 11.98 -3.75 1.98
C HIS A 283 12.33 -3.24 3.38
N SER A 284 12.20 -4.05 4.44
CA SER A 284 12.66 -3.72 5.79
C SER A 284 14.17 -3.48 5.80
N VAL A 285 14.92 -4.37 5.15
CA VAL A 285 16.39 -4.23 5.03
C VAL A 285 16.77 -3.02 4.16
N ALA A 286 16.02 -2.77 3.09
CA ALA A 286 16.25 -1.62 2.22
C ALA A 286 15.67 -0.29 2.78
N GLY A 287 15.02 -0.29 3.94
CA GLY A 287 14.33 0.89 4.47
C GLY A 287 13.34 1.49 3.47
N LEU A 288 12.56 0.66 2.79
CA LEU A 288 11.55 1.09 1.81
C LEU A 288 10.14 0.76 2.30
N VAL A 289 9.19 1.64 1.98
CA VAL A 289 7.78 1.40 2.20
C VAL A 289 7.29 0.28 1.27
N PRO A 290 6.65 -0.78 1.79
CA PRO A 290 6.14 -1.87 0.97
C PRO A 290 5.17 -1.37 -0.10
N PHE A 291 5.25 -1.94 -1.30
CA PHE A 291 4.36 -1.58 -2.40
C PHE A 291 2.87 -1.63 -2.00
N ARG A 292 2.47 -2.69 -1.27
CA ARG A 292 1.08 -2.92 -0.88
C ARG A 292 0.58 -1.83 0.06
N GLU A 293 1.42 -1.43 1.01
CA GLU A 293 1.10 -0.41 2.01
C GLU A 293 0.97 0.96 1.37
N TRP A 294 1.94 1.39 0.55
CA TRP A 294 1.83 2.66 -0.17
C TRP A 294 0.62 2.70 -1.11
N ARG A 295 0.34 1.60 -1.82
CA ARG A 295 -0.84 1.52 -2.69
C ARG A 295 -2.13 1.65 -1.90
N TYR A 296 -2.21 1.01 -0.74
CA TYR A 296 -3.39 1.09 0.12
C TYR A 296 -3.58 2.52 0.65
N PHE A 297 -2.49 3.18 1.07
CA PHE A 297 -2.50 4.58 1.48
C PHE A 297 -2.97 5.52 0.36
N GLU A 298 -2.40 5.42 -0.84
CA GLU A 298 -2.82 6.24 -1.99
C GLU A 298 -4.28 5.96 -2.40
N SER A 299 -4.72 4.70 -2.36
CA SER A 299 -6.12 4.38 -2.67
C SER A 299 -7.09 4.87 -1.59
N GLN A 300 -6.65 4.92 -0.32
CA GLN A 300 -7.42 5.50 0.77
C GLN A 300 -7.56 7.02 0.60
N LEU A 301 -6.48 7.73 0.26
CA LEU A 301 -6.54 9.16 -0.07
C LEU A 301 -7.46 9.40 -1.27
N GLN A 302 -7.32 8.61 -2.34
CA GLN A 302 -8.18 8.70 -3.52
C GLN A 302 -9.66 8.46 -3.19
N LEU A 303 -9.97 7.48 -2.32
CA LEU A 303 -11.35 7.23 -1.87
C LEU A 303 -11.95 8.50 -1.24
N PHE A 304 -11.22 9.18 -0.37
CA PHE A 304 -11.75 10.38 0.27
C PHE A 304 -11.91 11.54 -0.71
N VAL A 305 -10.94 11.79 -1.59
CA VAL A 305 -11.04 12.87 -2.59
C VAL A 305 -12.22 12.65 -3.54
N GLU A 306 -12.40 11.42 -4.02
CA GLU A 306 -13.54 11.06 -4.88
C GLU A 306 -14.87 11.14 -4.13
N LEU A 307 -14.89 10.76 -2.84
CA LEU A 307 -16.08 10.85 -2.01
C LEU A 307 -16.46 12.32 -1.74
N GLU A 308 -15.51 13.18 -1.38
CA GLU A 308 -15.74 14.61 -1.20
C GLU A 308 -16.27 15.25 -2.48
N PHE A 309 -15.63 14.96 -3.62
CA PHE A 309 -16.10 15.43 -4.93
C PHE A 309 -17.55 15.00 -5.21
N TYR A 310 -17.89 13.74 -4.96
CA TYR A 310 -19.25 13.24 -5.14
C TYR A 310 -20.26 13.90 -4.20
N LEU A 311 -19.93 14.02 -2.91
CA LEU A 311 -20.80 14.67 -1.92
C LEU A 311 -21.03 16.15 -2.27
N ASN A 312 -20.02 16.83 -2.82
CA ASN A 312 -20.16 18.20 -3.27
C ASN A 312 -21.12 18.34 -4.46
N LEU A 313 -21.08 17.40 -5.39
CA LEU A 313 -21.94 17.42 -6.57
C LEU A 313 -23.41 17.04 -6.30
N TYR A 314 -23.65 16.05 -5.43
CA TYR A 314 -24.99 15.45 -5.30
C TYR A 314 -25.62 15.60 -3.92
N HIS A 315 -24.86 16.01 -2.90
CA HIS A 315 -25.32 16.04 -1.50
C HIS A 315 -25.11 17.40 -0.82
N ASN A 316 -24.84 18.47 -1.56
CA ASN A 316 -24.57 19.81 -1.00
C ASN A 316 -23.47 19.79 0.09
N ASN A 317 -22.44 18.97 -0.12
CA ASN A 317 -21.34 18.73 0.83
C ASN A 317 -21.79 18.09 2.16
N SER A 318 -23.00 17.50 2.22
CA SER A 318 -23.47 16.84 3.43
C SER A 318 -22.76 15.50 3.65
N GLU A 319 -22.11 15.38 4.80
CA GLU A 319 -21.48 14.15 5.30
C GLU A 319 -22.45 13.30 6.15
N GLU A 320 -23.75 13.59 6.13
CA GLU A 320 -24.72 12.83 6.96
C GLU A 320 -24.96 11.41 6.41
N PHE A 321 -24.97 11.25 5.08
CA PHE A 321 -25.32 9.99 4.43
C PHE A 321 -24.19 9.47 3.54
N PHE A 322 -23.86 8.19 3.72
CA PHE A 322 -22.94 7.50 2.83
C PHE A 322 -23.66 7.13 1.52
N PRO A 323 -23.11 7.46 0.35
CA PRO A 323 -23.80 7.28 -0.92
C PRO A 323 -23.96 5.80 -1.29
N ASP A 324 -25.09 5.44 -1.91
CA ASP A 324 -25.30 4.06 -2.37
C ASP A 324 -24.40 3.76 -3.58
N PRO A 325 -23.56 2.70 -3.54
CA PRO A 325 -22.68 2.33 -4.65
C PRO A 325 -23.39 2.18 -5.99
N ALA A 326 -24.64 1.70 -6.03
CA ALA A 326 -25.40 1.57 -7.26
C ALA A 326 -25.71 2.94 -7.88
N VAL A 327 -26.10 3.91 -7.04
CA VAL A 327 -26.39 5.29 -7.45
C VAL A 327 -25.11 6.00 -7.88
N VAL A 328 -24.01 5.83 -7.13
CA VAL A 328 -22.68 6.32 -7.49
C VAL A 328 -22.28 5.84 -8.90
N LEU A 329 -22.52 4.55 -9.18
CA LEU A 329 -22.24 3.96 -10.50
C LEU A 329 -23.16 4.53 -11.59
N MET A 330 -24.45 4.71 -11.30
CA MET A 330 -25.41 5.32 -12.23
C MET A 330 -25.04 6.76 -12.59
N HIS A 331 -24.52 7.54 -11.63
CA HIS A 331 -24.01 8.89 -11.87
C HIS A 331 -22.67 8.93 -12.63
N GLY A 332 -22.12 7.77 -13.03
CA GLY A 332 -20.89 7.68 -13.82
C GLY A 332 -19.60 7.64 -13.00
N HIS A 333 -19.67 7.66 -11.67
CA HIS A 333 -18.50 7.66 -10.77
C HIS A 333 -17.94 6.24 -10.55
N LYS A 334 -17.55 5.59 -11.64
CA LYS A 334 -17.05 4.19 -11.65
C LYS A 334 -15.87 4.00 -10.70
N GLN A 335 -15.00 5.00 -10.58
CA GLN A 335 -13.83 4.95 -9.72
C GLN A 335 -14.23 4.90 -8.24
N LEU A 336 -15.05 5.86 -7.79
CA LEU A 336 -15.54 5.90 -6.41
C LEU A 336 -16.26 4.59 -6.05
N HIS A 337 -17.12 4.07 -6.94
CA HIS A 337 -17.77 2.78 -6.74
C HIS A 337 -16.76 1.63 -6.52
N ASP A 338 -15.71 1.56 -7.34
CA ASP A 338 -14.68 0.53 -7.18
C ASP A 338 -13.86 0.72 -5.88
N LEU A 339 -13.54 1.96 -5.50
CA LEU A 339 -12.85 2.29 -4.25
C LEU A 339 -13.68 1.90 -3.03
N ILE A 340 -14.98 2.23 -3.02
CA ILE A 340 -15.91 1.82 -1.96
C ILE A 340 -15.85 0.30 -1.76
N ARG A 341 -15.89 -0.47 -2.86
CA ARG A 341 -15.83 -1.94 -2.79
C ARG A 341 -14.46 -2.44 -2.30
N ILE A 342 -13.36 -1.82 -2.73
CA ILE A 342 -12.00 -2.21 -2.34
C ILE A 342 -11.77 -1.99 -0.83
N HIS A 343 -12.29 -0.90 -0.28
CA HIS A 343 -12.09 -0.51 1.12
C HIS A 343 -13.17 -1.07 2.08
N GLY A 344 -13.83 -2.17 1.72
CA GLY A 344 -14.74 -2.91 2.61
C GLY A 344 -16.23 -2.73 2.35
N GLY A 345 -16.62 -1.91 1.36
CA GLY A 345 -18.01 -1.69 0.97
C GLY A 345 -18.72 -0.62 1.80
N LYS A 346 -19.97 -0.31 1.40
CA LYS A 346 -20.75 0.81 1.97
C LYS A 346 -20.93 0.72 3.47
N THR A 347 -21.29 -0.45 4.00
CA THR A 347 -21.60 -0.62 5.42
C THR A 347 -20.38 -0.37 6.31
N MET A 348 -19.22 -0.93 5.93
CA MET A 348 -17.97 -0.74 6.68
C MET A 348 -17.51 0.70 6.63
N LEU A 349 -17.55 1.34 5.45
CA LEU A 349 -17.11 2.73 5.29
C LEU A 349 -18.05 3.72 5.98
N ALA A 350 -19.36 3.53 5.86
CA ALA A 350 -20.35 4.33 6.56
C ALA A 350 -20.14 4.27 8.08
N GLN A 351 -19.97 3.06 8.64
CA GLN A 351 -19.66 2.90 10.07
C GLN A 351 -18.32 3.54 10.45
N LYS A 352 -17.29 3.39 9.61
CA LYS A 352 -15.95 3.92 9.84
C LYS A 352 -15.93 5.45 9.88
N PHE A 353 -16.75 6.09 9.03
CA PHE A 353 -16.86 7.55 8.91
C PHE A 353 -18.02 8.13 9.71
N ASP A 354 -18.79 7.28 10.41
CA ASP A 354 -19.98 7.65 11.18
C ASP A 354 -21.05 8.36 10.33
N MET A 355 -21.21 7.89 9.10
CA MET A 355 -22.24 8.32 8.16
C MET A 355 -23.42 7.34 8.21
N LYS A 356 -24.64 7.85 8.07
CA LYS A 356 -25.85 7.01 7.98
C LYS A 356 -25.89 6.33 6.62
N CYS A 357 -26.34 5.08 6.57
CA CYS A 357 -26.61 4.43 5.30
C CYS A 357 -28.06 4.72 4.86
N ALA A 358 -28.25 5.09 3.60
CA ALA A 358 -29.56 5.50 3.06
C ALA A 358 -30.64 4.39 2.96
N TRP A 359 -30.38 3.14 3.35
CA TRP A 359 -31.38 2.05 3.28
C TRP A 359 -32.44 2.12 4.39
N ASN A 360 -32.24 2.95 5.41
CA ASN A 360 -33.13 3.01 6.57
C ASN A 360 -34.38 3.87 6.36
N THR A 361 -34.52 4.58 5.25
CA THR A 361 -35.64 5.53 5.04
C THR A 361 -36.76 4.99 4.15
N CYS A 362 -36.60 3.83 3.49
CA CYS A 362 -37.60 3.35 2.53
C CYS A 362 -38.76 2.58 3.17
N ASP A 363 -38.60 2.07 4.40
CA ASP A 363 -39.59 1.18 5.03
C ASP A 363 -40.44 1.87 6.13
N ALA A 364 -40.25 3.18 6.36
CA ALA A 364 -40.91 3.88 7.49
C ALA A 364 -42.20 4.65 7.13
N ASP A 365 -42.52 4.88 5.85
CA ASP A 365 -43.59 5.81 5.44
C ASP A 365 -44.72 5.19 4.59
N VAL A 366 -44.90 3.86 4.60
CA VAL A 366 -46.01 3.20 3.85
C VAL A 366 -47.20 2.78 4.75
N ASP A 367 -47.19 3.07 6.05
CA ASP A 367 -48.37 2.87 6.90
C ASP A 367 -49.18 4.16 7.05
N ASN A 368 -49.84 4.58 5.97
CA ASN A 368 -50.93 5.56 6.02
C ASN A 368 -52.08 5.21 5.07
N LYS A 369 -52.77 4.11 5.37
CA LYS A 369 -54.21 3.81 5.15
C LYS A 369 -54.40 2.30 5.42
N SER A 370 -55.04 1.85 6.48
CA SER A 370 -56.42 2.17 6.82
C SER A 370 -56.82 1.48 8.13
N ILE A 371 -57.65 2.20 8.88
CA ILE A 371 -58.33 1.80 10.11
C ILE A 371 -59.16 0.52 9.88
N SER A 372 -58.88 -0.56 10.62
CA SER A 372 -59.92 -1.33 11.36
C SER A 372 -59.34 -2.49 12.20
N ASN A 373 -59.48 -2.30 13.50
CA ASN A 373 -59.61 -3.25 14.62
C ASN A 373 -58.42 -4.09 15.15
N PRO A 374 -58.36 -4.28 16.49
CA PRO A 374 -57.13 -4.59 17.21
C PRO A 374 -57.26 -5.88 18.03
N THR A 375 -56.69 -7.01 17.60
CA THR A 375 -56.48 -8.14 18.52
C THR A 375 -55.44 -9.11 17.96
N SER A 376 -54.18 -8.76 18.09
CA SER A 376 -53.08 -9.73 18.14
C SER A 376 -51.92 -9.07 18.86
N PRO A 377 -51.36 -9.68 19.92
CA PRO A 377 -50.23 -9.11 20.63
C PRO A 377 -49.01 -9.24 19.73
N ILE A 378 -48.72 -8.15 19.01
CA ILE A 378 -47.48 -7.98 18.25
C ILE A 378 -46.34 -8.02 19.27
N PRO A 379 -45.34 -8.90 19.10
CA PRO A 379 -44.20 -8.91 20.00
C PRO A 379 -43.49 -7.56 19.85
N HIS A 380 -43.52 -6.77 20.92
CA HIS A 380 -42.71 -5.57 21.09
C HIS A 380 -41.25 -5.95 20.81
N ARG A 381 -40.77 -5.70 19.59
CA ARG A 381 -39.34 -5.61 19.33
C ARG A 381 -38.88 -4.34 19.99
N ASP A 382 -38.36 -4.50 21.19
CA ASP A 382 -37.63 -3.50 21.95
C ASP A 382 -36.64 -2.75 21.04
N ILE A 383 -37.04 -1.55 20.62
CA ILE A 383 -36.18 -0.51 19.99
C ILE A 383 -35.11 -0.02 20.99
N SER A 384 -35.21 -0.45 22.25
CA SER A 384 -34.28 -0.18 23.35
C SER A 384 -33.00 -1.02 23.31
N ASN A 385 -32.80 -1.89 22.31
CA ASN A 385 -31.48 -2.45 22.03
C ASN A 385 -30.83 -1.64 20.90
N PRO A 386 -30.08 -0.56 21.19
CA PRO A 386 -29.09 0.00 20.28
C PRO A 386 -28.04 -1.10 20.09
N SER A 387 -28.36 -2.04 19.21
CA SER A 387 -27.58 -3.22 18.90
C SER A 387 -26.26 -2.75 18.29
N ARG A 388 -25.27 -2.54 19.16
CA ARG A 388 -23.84 -2.88 19.01
C ARG A 388 -23.16 -2.52 17.69
N TYR A 389 -23.67 -1.57 16.92
CA TYR A 389 -22.87 -0.93 15.89
C TYR A 389 -21.88 -0.07 16.65
N LEU A 390 -20.64 -0.55 16.75
CA LEU A 390 -19.51 0.23 17.25
C LEU A 390 -19.42 1.49 16.37
N SER A 391 -20.05 2.59 16.80
CA SER A 391 -19.80 3.88 16.18
C SER A 391 -18.36 4.23 16.50
N TRP A 392 -17.62 4.60 15.46
CA TRP A 392 -16.24 5.03 15.59
C TRP A 392 -16.14 6.53 15.92
N GLY A 393 -17.29 7.18 16.18
CA GLY A 393 -17.42 8.63 16.31
C GLY A 393 -17.33 9.35 14.96
N HIS A 394 -17.91 10.55 14.93
CA HIS A 394 -17.92 11.46 13.79
C HIS A 394 -16.52 11.59 13.17
N PHE A 395 -16.43 11.64 11.84
CA PHE A 395 -15.15 11.71 11.14
C PHE A 395 -15.27 12.45 9.82
N SER A 396 -14.71 13.66 9.75
CA SER A 396 -14.81 14.47 8.54
C SER A 396 -13.97 13.92 7.39
N VAL A 397 -14.58 13.83 6.20
CA VAL A 397 -13.91 13.48 4.94
C VAL A 397 -12.82 14.50 4.60
N ARG A 398 -13.13 15.79 4.72
CA ARG A 398 -12.18 16.88 4.42
C ARG A 398 -10.95 16.84 5.32
N PHE A 399 -11.14 16.61 6.62
CA PHE A 399 -10.04 16.41 7.57
C PHE A 399 -9.13 15.25 7.14
N ALA A 400 -9.72 14.11 6.79
CA ALA A 400 -8.98 12.92 6.37
C ALA A 400 -8.11 13.21 5.14
N ILE A 401 -8.63 13.97 4.17
CA ILE A 401 -7.91 14.37 2.96
C ILE A 401 -6.71 15.23 3.32
N GLN A 402 -6.91 16.29 4.13
CA GLN A 402 -5.83 17.19 4.53
C GLN A 402 -4.72 16.45 5.28
N LEU A 403 -5.08 15.59 6.22
CA LEU A 403 -4.11 14.81 6.99
C LEU A 403 -3.35 13.81 6.12
N LEU A 404 -4.03 13.07 5.23
CA LEU A 404 -3.37 12.13 4.33
C LEU A 404 -2.50 12.85 3.30
N GLN A 405 -2.91 14.01 2.79
CA GLN A 405 -2.07 14.83 1.91
C GLN A 405 -0.82 15.35 2.63
N PHE A 406 -0.97 15.82 3.88
CA PHE A 406 0.15 16.19 4.71
C PHE A 406 1.13 15.01 4.84
N ILE A 407 0.66 13.84 5.25
CA ILE A 407 1.51 12.63 5.36
C ILE A 407 2.17 12.30 4.02
N ARG A 408 1.41 12.31 2.92
CA ARG A 408 1.92 12.04 1.57
C ARG A 408 3.07 12.97 1.21
N SER A 409 2.87 14.28 1.38
CA SER A 409 3.90 15.29 1.09
C SER A 409 5.16 15.07 1.91
N GLN A 410 5.02 14.74 3.19
CA GLN A 410 6.15 14.44 4.08
C GLN A 410 6.93 13.20 3.62
N TYR A 411 6.25 12.14 3.18
CA TYR A 411 6.90 10.93 2.68
C TYR A 411 7.55 11.14 1.30
N LEU A 412 7.03 12.05 0.47
CA LEU A 412 7.65 12.41 -0.82
C LEU A 412 9.01 13.11 -0.67
N LEU A 413 9.26 13.73 0.49
CA LEU A 413 10.53 14.41 0.80
C LEU A 413 11.59 13.47 1.37
N LEU A 414 11.23 12.24 1.73
CA LEU A 414 12.15 11.29 2.35
C LEU A 414 13.07 10.63 1.33
N ASN A 415 14.29 10.35 1.77
CA ASN A 415 15.25 9.51 1.07
C ASN A 415 15.44 8.20 1.84
N PRO A 416 15.61 7.06 1.17
CA PRO A 416 15.93 5.80 1.82
C PRO A 416 17.40 5.76 2.30
N PRO A 417 17.76 4.85 3.23
CA PRO A 417 16.87 3.91 3.91
C PRO A 417 16.06 4.59 5.02
N LEU A 418 14.77 4.27 5.08
CA LEU A 418 13.92 4.60 6.21
C LEU A 418 14.26 3.72 7.41
N SER A 419 14.27 4.32 8.59
CA SER A 419 14.41 3.58 9.84
C SER A 419 13.13 2.79 10.21
N SER A 420 11.97 3.16 9.66
CA SER A 420 10.71 2.43 9.73
C SER A 420 10.08 2.38 8.34
N THR A 421 9.74 1.18 7.88
CA THR A 421 9.14 0.95 6.55
C THR A 421 7.65 1.21 6.49
N HIS A 422 7.02 1.50 7.61
CA HIS A 422 5.57 1.70 7.68
C HIS A 422 5.17 3.16 7.52
N ILE A 423 4.00 3.38 6.93
CA ILE A 423 3.34 4.68 6.86
C ILE A 423 2.61 4.88 8.18
N SER A 424 3.07 5.88 8.91
CA SER A 424 2.62 6.12 10.28
C SER A 424 1.90 7.45 10.44
N MET A 425 1.07 7.49 11.48
CA MET A 425 0.43 8.70 11.96
C MET A 425 1.51 9.65 12.52
N PRO A 426 1.53 10.94 12.11
CA PRO A 426 2.42 11.94 12.70
C PRO A 426 2.07 12.15 14.18
N SER A 427 3.07 12.48 15.00
CA SER A 427 2.80 12.92 16.37
C SER A 427 2.25 14.35 16.39
N GLU A 428 1.64 14.74 17.50
CA GLU A 428 1.22 16.12 17.75
C GLU A 428 2.38 17.11 17.55
N SER A 429 3.54 16.79 18.13
CA SER A 429 4.74 17.62 18.01
C SER A 429 5.27 17.75 16.57
N ASP A 430 4.91 16.83 15.67
CA ASP A 430 5.29 16.90 14.26
C ASP A 430 4.33 17.81 13.48
N LEU A 431 3.02 17.70 13.77
CA LEU A 431 2.02 18.60 13.20
C LEU A 431 2.26 20.06 13.64
N LEU A 432 2.44 20.32 14.94
CA LEU A 432 2.72 21.66 15.48
C LEU A 432 4.00 22.27 14.88
N ARG A 433 5.05 21.45 14.69
CA ARG A 433 6.31 21.91 14.09
C ARG A 433 6.17 22.30 12.62
N CYS A 434 5.18 21.75 11.93
CA CYS A 434 4.83 22.10 10.57
C CYS A 434 3.85 23.27 10.46
N GLY A 435 3.46 23.90 11.58
CA GLY A 435 2.39 24.91 11.61
C GLY A 435 1.02 24.32 11.27
N GLN A 436 0.81 23.03 11.50
CA GLN A 436 -0.46 22.34 11.25
C GLN A 436 -1.29 22.22 12.53
N ASP A 437 -1.40 23.33 13.27
CA ASP A 437 -2.06 23.36 14.59
C ASP A 437 -3.54 22.95 14.50
N ASN A 438 -4.20 23.36 13.41
CA ASN A 438 -5.59 22.98 13.15
C ASN A 438 -5.74 21.46 12.94
N LEU A 439 -4.81 20.82 12.23
CA LEU A 439 -4.86 19.36 12.06
C LEU A 439 -4.62 18.63 13.38
N ALA A 440 -3.70 19.12 14.22
CA ALA A 440 -3.47 18.54 15.53
C ALA A 440 -4.74 18.61 16.41
N ALA A 441 -5.35 19.79 16.52
CA ALA A 441 -6.60 19.97 17.27
C ALA A 441 -7.75 19.09 16.74
N GLN A 442 -7.85 18.92 15.41
CA GLN A 442 -8.85 18.05 14.81
C GLN A 442 -8.60 16.57 15.11
N VAL A 443 -7.35 16.11 15.13
CA VAL A 443 -7.02 14.72 15.52
C VAL A 443 -7.54 14.41 16.92
N GLU A 444 -7.34 15.31 17.87
CA GLU A 444 -7.87 15.17 19.23
C GLU A 444 -9.40 15.12 19.23
N ARG A 445 -10.05 16.05 18.52
CA ARG A 445 -11.52 16.10 18.39
C ARG A 445 -12.11 14.82 17.81
N TYR A 446 -11.41 14.14 16.90
CA TYR A 446 -11.86 12.89 16.28
C TYR A 446 -11.48 11.62 17.05
N GLY A 447 -11.24 11.75 18.36
CA GLY A 447 -10.98 10.62 19.26
C GLY A 447 -9.50 10.28 19.42
N GLY A 448 -8.61 11.22 19.12
CA GLY A 448 -7.16 11.09 19.33
C GLY A 448 -6.41 10.35 18.22
N TYR A 449 -5.08 10.39 18.32
CA TYR A 449 -4.17 9.90 17.28
C TYR A 449 -4.34 8.42 16.95
N GLU A 450 -4.58 7.57 17.95
CA GLU A 450 -4.79 6.14 17.74
C GLU A 450 -6.05 5.84 16.93
N ASN A 451 -7.17 6.47 17.31
CA ASN A 451 -8.45 6.26 16.63
C ASN A 451 -8.39 6.75 15.18
N VAL A 452 -7.81 7.94 14.97
CA VAL A 452 -7.61 8.50 13.63
C VAL A 452 -6.68 7.60 12.80
N ALA A 453 -5.57 7.13 13.37
CA ALA A 453 -4.67 6.20 12.68
C ALA A 453 -5.40 4.91 12.26
N ARG A 454 -6.18 4.30 13.16
CA ARG A 454 -6.98 3.09 12.86
C ARG A 454 -8.02 3.35 11.76
N LYS A 455 -8.69 4.51 11.80
CA LYS A 455 -9.65 4.93 10.76
C LYS A 455 -8.98 5.22 9.42
N LEU A 456 -7.73 5.67 9.41
CA LEU A 456 -7.01 5.92 8.15
C LEU A 456 -6.19 4.71 7.69
N GLY A 457 -6.10 3.66 8.50
CA GLY A 457 -5.25 2.50 8.23
C GLY A 457 -3.76 2.86 8.24
N LEU A 458 -3.38 3.78 9.14
CA LEU A 458 -2.02 4.19 9.41
C LEU A 458 -1.49 3.46 10.64
N HIS A 459 -0.17 3.25 10.70
CA HIS A 459 0.46 2.74 11.90
C HIS A 459 0.47 3.82 13.00
N PHE A 460 0.06 3.45 14.22
CA PHE A 460 0.15 4.31 15.39
C PHE A 460 1.26 3.83 16.31
N PHE A 461 2.07 4.77 16.77
CA PHE A 461 3.21 4.54 17.64
C PHE A 461 2.94 5.22 18.98
N ASP A 462 2.54 4.43 19.98
CA ASP A 462 2.36 4.91 21.36
C ASP A 462 3.63 4.68 22.17
N GLU A 463 4.05 5.66 22.96
CA GLU A 463 5.12 5.53 23.95
C GLU A 463 4.79 4.47 25.01
N LYS A 464 3.51 4.23 25.28
CA LYS A 464 3.05 3.29 26.32
C LYS A 464 2.76 1.88 25.83
N SER A 465 2.76 1.62 24.52
CA SER A 465 2.53 0.26 24.00
C SER A 465 3.74 -0.63 24.26
N GLN A 466 3.71 -1.35 25.40
CA GLN A 466 4.75 -2.29 25.85
C GLN A 466 5.07 -3.42 24.85
N GLN A 467 4.22 -3.62 23.84
CA GLN A 467 4.39 -4.70 22.85
C GLN A 467 5.22 -4.31 21.63
N MET A 468 5.64 -3.05 21.50
CA MET A 468 6.43 -2.63 20.35
C MET A 468 7.91 -2.57 20.68
N GLU A 469 8.72 -3.11 19.77
CA GLU A 469 10.18 -3.01 19.83
C GLU A 469 10.58 -1.52 19.90
N GLU A 470 11.17 -1.11 21.03
CA GLU A 470 11.56 0.26 21.35
C GLU A 470 12.40 0.90 20.22
N ARG A 471 13.15 0.08 19.49
CA ARG A 471 13.93 0.48 18.32
C ARG A 471 13.06 1.02 17.19
N SER A 472 11.98 0.32 16.83
CA SER A 472 11.04 0.72 15.77
C SER A 472 10.31 2.02 16.13
N PHE A 473 9.94 2.18 17.40
CA PHE A 473 9.36 3.42 17.92
C PHE A 473 10.34 4.59 17.81
N LYS A 474 11.57 4.44 18.33
CA LYS A 474 12.61 5.47 18.24
C LYS A 474 12.92 5.83 16.80
N ALA A 475 13.03 4.84 15.93
CA ALA A 475 13.23 4.99 14.50
C ALA A 475 12.13 5.85 13.86
N ALA A 476 10.86 5.51 14.08
CA ALA A 476 9.73 6.28 13.53
C ALA A 476 9.70 7.72 14.03
N LYS A 477 9.94 7.94 15.33
CA LYS A 477 10.03 9.28 15.92
C LYS A 477 11.21 10.08 15.33
N LEU A 478 12.33 9.41 15.06
CA LEU A 478 13.49 10.02 14.42
C LEU A 478 13.20 10.41 12.97
N LEU A 479 12.44 9.60 12.22
CA LEU A 479 12.02 9.94 10.86
C LEU A 479 11.31 11.29 10.82
N TRP A 480 10.31 11.47 11.68
CA TRP A 480 9.56 12.73 11.73
C TRP A 480 10.42 13.90 12.21
N LYS A 481 11.37 13.66 13.15
CA LYS A 481 12.34 14.69 13.55
C LYS A 481 13.26 15.13 12.41
N ASN A 482 13.78 14.19 11.64
CA ASN A 482 14.72 14.47 10.56
C ASN A 482 14.07 15.19 9.38
N ARG A 483 12.77 14.99 9.14
CA ARG A 483 11.99 15.66 8.07
C ARG A 483 12.07 17.19 8.12
N HIS A 484 12.16 17.76 9.31
CA HIS A 484 12.10 19.22 9.49
C HIS A 484 13.45 19.86 9.83
N GLY A 485 14.47 19.06 10.13
CA GLY A 485 15.83 19.56 10.38
C GLY A 485 16.47 20.14 9.11
N SER A 486 16.20 19.54 7.95
CA SER A 486 16.92 19.88 6.71
C SER A 486 16.27 21.00 5.88
N THR A 487 14.94 21.08 5.83
CA THR A 487 14.23 22.05 4.96
C THR A 487 14.26 23.48 5.51
N LEU A 488 14.51 23.66 6.81
CA LEU A 488 14.63 24.99 7.42
C LEU A 488 15.98 25.67 7.13
N LEU A 489 16.95 24.94 6.56
CA LEU A 489 18.24 25.50 6.14
C LEU A 489 18.24 26.00 4.69
N SER A 490 17.32 25.54 3.83
CA SER A 490 17.39 25.83 2.38
C SER A 490 16.43 26.89 1.85
N ASN A 491 15.31 27.19 2.54
CA ASN A 491 14.25 28.05 1.97
C ASN A 491 14.14 29.45 2.59
N SER A 492 15.14 29.93 3.31
CA SER A 492 15.14 31.27 3.90
C SER A 492 15.97 32.24 3.07
N ARG A 493 15.53 32.57 1.86
CA ARG A 493 16.06 33.69 1.07
C ARG A 493 15.06 34.80 0.79
N ASP A 494 13.84 34.70 1.33
CA ASP A 494 12.88 35.80 1.35
C ASP A 494 12.66 36.35 2.76
N GLU A 495 12.43 37.66 2.79
CA GLU A 495 12.86 38.62 3.79
C GLU A 495 11.92 38.80 4.99
N ASN A 496 12.52 39.28 6.10
CA ASN A 496 11.93 40.23 7.06
C ASN A 496 10.85 39.82 8.07
N THR A 497 10.66 38.53 8.38
CA THR A 497 9.96 38.18 9.63
C THR A 497 10.94 37.71 10.71
N SER A 498 11.06 38.53 11.75
CA SER A 498 11.81 38.31 12.98
C SER A 498 11.79 36.83 13.41
N ARG A 499 12.93 36.16 13.25
CA ARG A 499 13.21 34.83 13.79
C ARG A 499 13.18 34.90 15.32
N LEU A 500 11.98 34.83 15.87
CA LEU A 500 11.76 34.53 17.28
C LEU A 500 12.25 33.11 17.52
N LYS A 501 13.19 33.01 18.45
CA LYS A 501 13.91 31.79 18.73
C LYS A 501 12.96 30.70 19.26
N ARG A 502 13.05 29.51 18.66
CA ARG A 502 12.32 28.33 19.14
C ARG A 502 12.88 27.90 20.49
N LYS A 503 12.03 27.90 21.53
CA LYS A 503 12.36 27.31 22.84
C LYS A 503 12.86 25.87 22.65
N GLY A 504 14.08 25.57 23.07
CA GLY A 504 14.56 24.19 23.25
C GLY A 504 15.76 23.72 22.40
N LEU A 505 16.27 24.51 21.44
CA LEU A 505 17.57 24.17 20.83
C LEU A 505 18.72 24.51 21.79
N ALA A 506 19.64 23.57 21.96
CA ALA A 506 20.91 23.83 22.64
C ALA A 506 21.71 24.84 21.81
N TRP A 507 22.25 25.86 22.47
CA TRP A 507 23.16 26.79 21.82
C TRP A 507 24.47 26.07 21.47
N ASP A 508 24.95 26.27 20.24
CA ASP A 508 26.33 26.02 19.84
C ASP A 508 26.97 27.33 19.36
N GLU A 509 28.29 27.33 19.23
CA GLU A 509 29.07 28.53 18.93
C GLU A 509 28.71 29.16 17.57
N ASP A 510 28.45 28.33 16.56
CA ASP A 510 28.15 28.79 15.20
C ASP A 510 26.73 29.37 15.12
N LEU A 511 25.78 28.81 15.87
CA LEU A 511 24.44 29.34 16.03
C LEU A 511 24.44 30.69 16.76
N VAL A 512 25.28 30.87 17.79
CA VAL A 512 25.44 32.18 18.45
C VAL A 512 25.96 33.22 17.46
N VAL A 513 26.97 32.88 16.66
CA VAL A 513 27.53 33.79 15.64
C VAL A 513 26.48 34.13 14.57
N GLY A 514 25.75 33.13 14.07
CA GLY A 514 24.71 33.34 13.05
C GLY A 514 23.55 34.21 13.55
N GLU A 515 23.04 33.94 14.76
CA GLU A 515 21.99 34.75 15.38
C GLU A 515 22.45 36.19 15.68
N LEU A 516 23.71 36.36 16.09
CA LEU A 516 24.30 37.67 16.32
C LEU A 516 24.42 38.48 15.03
N LEU A 517 24.93 37.90 13.94
CA LEU A 517 25.04 38.59 12.65
C LEU A 517 23.66 38.99 12.11
N ALA A 518 22.66 38.12 12.25
CA ALA A 518 21.29 38.44 11.89
C ALA A 518 20.72 39.59 12.74
N TYR A 519 20.97 39.59 14.05
CA TYR A 519 20.58 40.69 14.94
C TYR A 519 21.24 42.01 14.55
N VAL A 520 22.54 42.00 14.25
CA VAL A 520 23.30 43.18 13.81
C VAL A 520 22.70 43.72 12.51
N GLN A 521 22.43 42.87 11.52
CA GLN A 521 21.84 43.30 10.26
C GLN A 521 20.49 44.01 10.44
N VAL A 522 19.64 43.53 11.35
CA VAL A 522 18.28 44.05 11.56
C VAL A 522 18.25 45.30 12.44
N ASN A 523 19.09 45.38 13.47
CA ASN A 523 18.99 46.45 14.47
C ASN A 523 20.04 47.56 14.31
N MET A 524 21.09 47.37 13.49
CA MET A 524 22.04 48.43 13.19
C MET A 524 21.43 49.54 12.32
N THR A 525 20.47 49.20 11.45
CA THR A 525 19.68 50.18 10.67
C THR A 525 18.83 51.06 11.58
N LYS A 526 18.26 50.50 12.66
CA LYS A 526 17.46 51.25 13.64
C LYS A 526 18.30 52.20 14.51
N ARG A 527 19.57 51.86 14.75
CA ARG A 527 20.44 52.57 15.71
C ARG A 527 21.55 53.38 15.05
N SER A 528 21.57 53.47 13.71
CA SER A 528 22.58 54.18 12.90
C SER A 528 24.03 53.78 13.24
N LEU A 529 24.24 52.54 13.65
CA LEU A 529 25.56 52.00 13.97
C LEU A 529 26.14 51.26 12.75
N PRO A 530 27.47 51.24 12.55
CA PRO A 530 28.08 50.49 11.45
C PRO A 530 27.81 48.98 11.57
N SER A 531 27.55 48.30 10.44
CA SER A 531 27.24 46.87 10.37
C SER A 531 28.37 45.95 10.85
N ASN A 532 29.58 46.49 10.99
CA ASN A 532 30.76 45.77 11.49
C ASN A 532 31.01 45.98 12.99
N VAL A 533 30.12 46.65 13.74
CA VAL A 533 30.32 46.93 15.17
C VAL A 533 29.54 45.94 16.03
N MET A 534 30.21 45.37 17.04
CA MET A 534 29.59 44.48 18.02
C MET A 534 28.56 45.25 18.87
N PRO A 535 27.30 44.79 18.96
CA PRO A 535 26.29 45.43 19.79
C PRO A 535 26.67 45.32 21.27
N ARG A 536 26.42 46.40 22.01
CA ARG A 536 26.60 46.41 23.47
C ARG A 536 25.49 45.58 24.12
N PHE A 537 25.78 44.95 25.26
CA PHE A 537 24.81 44.10 25.95
C PHE A 537 23.51 44.81 26.32
N HIS A 538 23.55 46.11 26.63
CA HIS A 538 22.31 46.85 26.89
C HIS A 538 21.41 46.98 25.64
N HIS A 539 21.98 47.00 24.42
CA HIS A 539 21.17 46.96 23.19
C HIS A 539 20.43 45.61 23.07
N LEU A 540 21.08 44.50 23.45
CA LEU A 540 20.45 43.18 23.48
C LEU A 540 19.37 43.09 24.55
N ASP A 541 19.57 43.74 25.70
CA ASP A 541 18.55 43.78 26.76
C ASP A 541 17.34 44.62 26.34
N GLU A 542 17.55 45.79 25.71
CA GLU A 542 16.47 46.67 25.20
C GLU A 542 15.63 46.02 24.10
N ASP A 543 16.22 45.13 23.30
CA ASP A 543 15.52 44.42 22.22
C ASP A 543 15.03 43.01 22.65
N ASP A 544 14.91 42.76 23.96
CA ASP A 544 14.46 41.49 24.55
C ASP A 544 15.28 40.24 24.14
N ARG A 545 16.54 40.42 23.72
CA ARG A 545 17.50 39.36 23.34
C ARG A 545 18.45 38.98 24.47
N SER A 546 17.93 38.93 25.70
CA SER A 546 18.68 38.51 26.90
C SER A 546 19.23 37.08 26.80
N ASP A 547 18.62 36.25 25.96
CA ASP A 547 19.03 34.88 25.67
C ASP A 547 20.32 34.83 24.84
N LEU A 548 20.47 35.71 23.83
CA LEU A 548 21.66 35.84 23.00
C LEU A 548 22.81 36.41 23.82
N LYS A 549 22.53 37.38 24.70
CA LYS A 549 23.50 37.89 25.69
C LYS A 549 24.05 36.76 26.56
N ARG A 550 23.18 35.92 27.15
CA ARG A 550 23.62 34.75 27.94
C ARG A 550 24.44 33.77 27.12
N ALA A 551 24.07 33.55 25.85
CA ALA A 551 24.81 32.66 24.96
C ALA A 551 26.21 33.20 24.66
N ILE A 552 26.34 34.48 24.32
CA ILE A 552 27.63 35.15 24.10
C ILE A 552 28.50 35.02 25.35
N SER A 553 27.95 35.27 26.55
CA SER A 553 28.68 35.09 27.81
C SER A 553 29.14 33.64 28.04
N LYS A 554 28.32 32.66 27.65
CA LYS A 554 28.64 31.23 27.81
C LYS A 554 29.76 30.77 26.87
N PHE A 555 29.80 31.27 25.64
CA PHE A 555 30.75 30.86 24.60
C PHE A 555 31.95 31.81 24.50
N GLY A 556 32.62 32.09 25.63
CA GLY A 556 33.89 32.85 25.63
C GLY A 556 33.74 34.38 25.69
N GLY A 557 32.52 34.91 25.77
CA GLY A 557 32.25 36.32 25.98
C GLY A 557 32.34 37.19 24.71
N VAL A 558 32.12 38.49 24.91
CA VAL A 558 31.96 39.46 23.81
C VAL A 558 33.16 39.50 22.87
N LYS A 559 34.38 39.51 23.41
CA LYS A 559 35.61 39.62 22.60
C LYS A 559 35.82 38.40 21.71
N PHE A 560 35.56 37.21 22.25
CA PHE A 560 35.71 35.96 21.51
C PHE A 560 34.69 35.87 20.38
N ILE A 561 33.40 36.07 20.68
CA ILE A 561 32.34 36.01 19.67
C ILE A 561 32.49 37.14 18.63
N ALA A 562 32.88 38.35 19.04
CA ALA A 562 33.14 39.45 18.11
C ALA A 562 34.26 39.10 17.11
N ASN A 563 35.37 38.54 17.59
CA ASN A 563 36.45 38.08 16.71
C ASN A 563 35.95 37.00 15.74
N LYS A 564 35.19 36.01 16.23
CA LYS A 564 34.68 34.93 15.38
C LYS A 564 33.66 35.42 14.34
N ALA A 565 32.85 36.41 14.70
CA ALA A 565 31.87 37.05 13.82
C ALA A 565 32.49 38.14 12.91
N ASN A 566 33.80 38.40 12.99
CA ASN A 566 34.46 39.52 12.31
C ASN A 566 33.86 40.90 12.63
N LEU A 567 33.46 41.12 13.89
CA LEU A 567 32.92 42.38 14.39
C LEU A 567 33.95 43.15 15.24
N ILE A 568 33.97 44.47 15.09
CA ILE A 568 34.80 45.39 15.85
C ILE A 568 34.18 45.59 17.24
N HIS A 569 34.96 45.28 18.28
CA HIS A 569 34.56 45.52 19.65
C HIS A 569 34.66 47.02 19.98
N ALA A 570 33.54 47.66 20.36
CA ALA A 570 33.45 49.11 20.52
C ALA A 570 34.45 49.75 21.51
N LYS A 571 35.06 48.99 22.44
CA LYS A 571 36.14 49.51 23.31
C LYS A 571 37.46 49.79 22.57
N CYS A 572 37.61 49.34 21.32
CA CYS A 572 38.79 49.61 20.49
C CYS A 572 38.65 50.87 19.61
N LEU A 573 37.47 51.49 19.55
CA LEU A 573 37.29 52.79 18.90
C LEU A 573 37.71 53.88 19.90
N LYS A 574 39.01 54.17 19.96
CA LYS A 574 39.44 55.50 20.40
C LYS A 574 39.01 56.45 19.30
N LEU A 575 37.99 57.26 19.58
CA LEU A 575 37.66 58.40 18.74
C LEU A 575 38.82 59.38 18.91
N ASP A 576 39.65 59.51 17.88
CA ASP A 576 40.58 60.64 17.73
C ASP A 576 39.80 61.92 17.39
#